data_AF-A0A3D3A5S6-F1
#
_entry.id   AF-A0A3D3A5S6-F1
#
_cell.length_a   1.000
_cell.length_b   1.000
_cell.length_c   1.000
_cell.angle_alpha   90.00
_cell.angle_beta   90.00
_cell.angle_gamma   90.00
#
_symmetry.space_group_name_H-M   'P 1'
#
loop_
_entity.id
_entity.type
_entity.pdbx_description
1 polymer ?
#
loop_
_entity_poly.entity_id
_entity_poly.type
_entity_poly.pdbx_seq_one_letter_code
_entity_poly.pdbx_strand_id
1 'polypeptide(L)'
;MKDVLDRTGYVMCPHTAVGYAGLMGHRNPNVPGVVLATAHPAKFGEVVERATGHVPDLPDHLEECLNKTKEAQVIPPTYEALKRYLRS
;
A
#
# COMPACT_ATOMS: atom_id res chain seq x y z
N MET A 1 4.34 1.05 12.68
CA MET A 1 4.30 2.23 11.79
C MET A 1 4.67 3.48 12.55
N LYS A 2 3.89 3.88 13.58
CA LYS A 2 4.20 5.05 14.41
C LYS A 2 5.63 5.07 14.96
N ASP A 3 6.09 3.98 15.58
CA ASP A 3 7.46 3.88 16.10
C ASP A 3 8.55 4.22 15.07
N VAL A 4 8.41 3.73 13.84
CA VAL A 4 9.39 4.01 12.77
C VAL A 4 9.31 5.47 12.35
N LEU A 5 8.10 6.01 12.20
CA LEU A 5 7.92 7.43 11.89
C LEU A 5 8.56 8.31 12.97
N ASP A 6 8.28 8.03 14.24
CA ASP A 6 8.81 8.81 15.37
C ASP A 6 10.35 8.76 15.43
N ARG A 7 10.96 7.60 15.13
CA ARG A 7 12.42 7.40 15.24
C ARG A 7 13.21 7.85 14.02
N THR A 8 12.63 7.79 12.81
CA THR A 8 13.38 7.98 11.56
C THR A 8 12.79 9.03 10.63
N GLY A 9 11.57 9.51 10.90
CA GLY A 9 10.81 10.35 9.97
C GLY A 9 10.27 9.59 8.75
N TYR A 10 10.49 8.28 8.64
CA TYR A 10 10.06 7.51 7.46
C TYR A 10 8.63 7.00 7.61
N VAL A 11 7.79 7.31 6.61
CA VAL A 11 6.39 6.88 6.54
C VAL A 11 6.27 5.58 5.75
N MET A 12 5.92 4.48 6.43
CA MET A 12 5.68 3.18 5.78
C MET A 12 4.23 3.04 5.32
N CYS A 13 4.00 2.33 4.21
CA CYS A 13 2.69 1.75 3.93
C CYS A 13 2.45 0.49 4.79
N PRO A 14 1.19 0.01 4.93
CA PRO A 14 0.88 -1.16 5.74
C PRO A 14 1.65 -2.43 5.33
N HIS A 15 1.83 -2.66 4.03
CA HIS A 15 2.59 -3.82 3.52
C HIS A 15 4.07 -3.77 3.91
N THR A 16 4.69 -2.59 3.80
CA THR A 16 6.09 -2.37 4.20
C THR A 16 6.24 -2.57 5.72
N ALA A 17 5.25 -2.11 6.49
CA ALA A 17 5.26 -2.27 7.94
C ALA A 17 5.20 -3.74 8.37
N VAL A 18 4.45 -4.59 7.67
CA VAL A 18 4.44 -6.05 7.90
C VAL A 18 5.82 -6.66 7.60
N GLY A 19 6.43 -6.31 6.46
CA GLY A 19 7.78 -6.77 6.13
C GLY A 19 8.83 -6.32 7.16
N TYR A 20 8.75 -5.08 7.62
CA TYR A 20 9.61 -4.54 8.67
C TYR A 20 9.42 -5.26 10.01
N ALA A 21 8.18 -5.49 10.43
CA ALA A 21 7.88 -6.23 11.65
C ALA A 21 8.44 -7.66 11.59
N GLY A 22 8.30 -8.34 10.44
CA GLY A 22 8.88 -9.67 10.21
C GLY A 22 10.41 -9.69 10.33
N LEU A 23 11.10 -8.71 9.73
CA LEU A 23 12.55 -8.54 9.84
C LEU A 23 12.97 -8.27 11.30
N MET A 24 12.24 -7.43 12.03
CA MET A 24 12.52 -7.13 13.44
C MET A 24 12.32 -8.34 14.36
N GLY A 25 11.35 -9.20 14.07
CA GLY A 25 11.16 -10.45 14.81
C GLY A 25 12.30 -11.47 14.64
N HIS A 26 13.10 -11.38 13.58
CA HIS A 26 14.14 -12.37 13.23
C HIS A 26 15.51 -11.72 12.98
N ARG A 27 15.76 -10.56 13.58
CA ARG A 27 16.94 -9.75 13.27
C ARG A 27 18.23 -10.43 13.72
N ASN A 28 19.17 -10.64 12.79
CA ASN A 28 20.57 -10.94 13.11
C ASN A 28 21.38 -9.62 13.09
N PRO A 29 21.99 -9.18 14.19
CA PRO A 29 22.71 -7.90 14.24
C PRO A 29 23.95 -7.86 13.33
N ASN A 30 24.49 -9.00 12.93
CA ASN A 30 25.68 -9.11 12.08
C ASN A 30 25.35 -9.14 10.58
N VAL A 31 24.06 -9.12 10.20
CA VAL A 31 23.62 -9.20 8.79
C VAL A 31 22.74 -8.00 8.47
N PRO A 32 23.01 -7.25 7.38
CA PRO A 32 22.12 -6.18 6.94
C PRO A 32 20.73 -6.72 6.61
N GLY A 33 19.69 -6.08 7.14
CA GLY A 33 18.30 -6.39 6.82
C GLY A 33 17.77 -5.46 5.73
N VAL A 34 17.12 -6.04 4.72
CA VAL A 34 16.46 -5.30 3.64
C VAL A 34 14.98 -5.64 3.63
N VAL A 35 14.13 -4.62 3.58
CA VAL A 35 12.67 -4.76 3.45
C VAL A 35 12.26 -4.16 2.12
N LEU A 36 11.50 -4.92 1.32
CA LEU A 36 10.94 -4.40 0.07
C LEU A 36 9.72 -3.55 0.38
N ALA A 37 9.80 -2.26 0.10
CA ALA A 37 8.67 -1.35 0.21
C ALA A 37 7.76 -1.49 -1.02
N THR A 38 6.77 -2.38 -0.94
CA THR A 38 5.98 -2.83 -2.11
C THR A 38 4.95 -1.81 -2.61
N ALA A 39 4.70 -0.73 -1.86
CA ALA A 39 3.76 0.31 -2.25
C ALA A 39 4.08 1.64 -1.57
N HIS A 40 3.73 2.75 -2.24
CA HIS A 40 3.75 4.10 -1.67
C HIS A 40 2.68 4.24 -0.56
N PRO A 41 2.94 4.94 0.55
CA PRO A 41 1.97 5.12 1.65
C PRO A 41 0.67 5.81 1.22
N ALA A 42 0.72 6.74 0.27
CA ALA A 42 -0.45 7.44 -0.27
C ALA A 42 -1.55 6.51 -0.84
N LYS A 43 -1.18 5.30 -1.29
CA LYS A 43 -2.16 4.30 -1.75
C LYS A 43 -3.08 3.78 -0.64
N PHE A 44 -2.73 4.03 0.62
CA PHE A 44 -3.43 3.55 1.81
C PHE A 44 -3.56 4.66 2.87
N GLY A 45 -3.80 5.91 2.42
CA GLY A 45 -3.77 7.12 3.25
C GLY A 45 -4.51 6.99 4.59
N GLU A 46 -5.78 6.56 4.56
CA GLU A 46 -6.60 6.39 5.76
C GLU A 46 -5.99 5.43 6.80
N VAL A 47 -5.35 4.34 6.34
CA VAL A 47 -4.72 3.36 7.24
C VAL A 47 -3.45 3.95 7.82
N VAL A 48 -2.68 4.68 7.02
CA VAL A 48 -1.46 5.34 7.48
C VAL A 48 -1.79 6.42 8.50
N GLU A 49 -2.76 7.29 8.22
CA GLU A 49 -3.22 8.33 9.15
C GLU A 49 -3.70 7.73 10.47
N ARG A 50 -4.56 6.70 10.44
CA ARG A 50 -5.03 6.03 11.66
C ARG A 50 -3.90 5.42 12.49
N ALA A 51 -2.88 4.86 11.83
CA ALA A 51 -1.79 4.16 12.49
C ALA A 51 -0.67 5.10 12.98
N THR A 52 -0.60 6.34 12.48
CA THR A 52 0.55 7.24 12.71
C THR A 52 0.17 8.65 13.14
N GLY A 53 -1.07 9.08 12.89
CA GLY A 53 -1.51 10.47 12.99
C GLY A 53 -1.03 11.36 11.83
N HIS A 54 -0.34 10.79 10.84
CA HIS A 54 0.24 11.53 9.71
C HIS A 54 -0.50 11.21 8.41
N VAL A 55 -0.92 12.25 7.69
CA VAL A 55 -1.49 12.14 6.35
C VAL A 55 -0.34 12.12 5.33
N PRO A 56 -0.14 11.03 4.58
CA PRO A 56 0.93 10.97 3.58
C PRO A 56 0.71 11.95 2.45
N ASP A 57 1.79 12.55 1.95
CA ASP A 57 1.73 13.36 0.73
C ASP A 57 1.20 12.53 -0.43
N LEU A 58 0.26 13.12 -1.19
CA LEU A 58 -0.31 12.52 -2.38
C LEU A 58 0.52 12.96 -3.60
N PRO A 59 1.24 12.05 -4.29
CA PRO A 59 1.99 12.43 -5.47
C PRO A 59 1.08 12.87 -6.62
N ASP A 60 1.48 13.88 -7.39
CA ASP A 60 0.70 14.47 -8.49
C ASP A 60 0.10 13.42 -9.45
N HIS A 61 0.91 12.44 -9.89
CA HIS A 61 0.46 11.38 -10.79
C HIS A 61 -0.62 10.46 -10.18
N LEU A 62 -0.63 10.29 -8.85
CA LEU A 62 -1.66 9.53 -8.16
C LEU A 62 -2.93 10.38 -7.97
N GLU A 63 -2.78 11.66 -7.64
CA GLU A 63 -3.89 12.62 -7.58
C GLU A 63 -4.62 12.71 -8.93
N GLU A 64 -3.88 12.89 -10.02
CA GLU A 64 -4.41 12.89 -11.38
C GLU A 64 -5.19 11.60 -11.70
N CYS A 65 -4.70 10.44 -11.24
CA CYS A 65 -5.37 9.16 -11.45
C CYS A 65 -6.67 9.04 -10.66
N LEU A 66 -6.69 9.49 -9.40
CA LEU A 66 -7.85 9.42 -8.52
C LEU A 66 -8.99 10.35 -8.97
N ASN A 67 -8.66 11.45 -9.64
CA ASN A 67 -9.63 12.40 -10.18
C ASN A 67 -10.28 11.96 -11.51
N LYS A 68 -9.82 10.86 -12.13
CA LYS A 68 -10.43 10.35 -13.35
C LYS A 68 -11.76 9.65 -13.07
N THR A 69 -12.69 9.74 -14.01
CA THR A 69 -13.92 8.96 -13.97
C THR A 69 -13.57 7.47 -13.99
N LYS A 70 -14.03 6.75 -12.97
CA LYS A 70 -13.85 5.31 -12.88
C LYS A 70 -14.79 4.61 -13.85
N GLU A 71 -14.21 4.00 -14.88
CA GLU A 71 -14.93 3.11 -15.80
C GLU A 71 -14.73 1.66 -15.37
N ALA A 72 -15.80 1.02 -14.88
CA ALA A 72 -15.78 -0.39 -14.48
C ALA A 72 -17.14 -1.05 -14.72
N GLN A 73 -17.16 -2.19 -15.42
CA GLN A 73 -18.36 -2.98 -15.62
C GLN A 73 -18.49 -4.06 -14.55
N VAL A 74 -19.60 -4.05 -13.82
CA VAL A 74 -19.92 -5.10 -12.85
C VAL A 74 -20.41 -6.34 -13.59
N ILE A 75 -19.82 -7.49 -13.29
CA ILE A 75 -20.20 -8.80 -13.84
C ILE A 75 -20.46 -9.80 -12.70
N PRO A 76 -21.32 -10.80 -12.90
CA PRO A 76 -21.44 -11.93 -11.96
C PRO A 76 -20.09 -12.63 -11.73
N PRO A 77 -19.84 -13.18 -10.53
CA PRO A 77 -18.57 -13.85 -10.20
C PRO A 77 -18.54 -15.28 -10.77
N THR A 78 -18.79 -15.43 -12.07
CA THR A 78 -18.83 -16.71 -12.77
C THR A 78 -17.94 -16.69 -14.00
N TYR A 79 -17.37 -17.84 -14.33
CA TYR A 79 -16.55 -18.00 -15.53
C TYR A 79 -17.31 -17.60 -16.80
N GLU A 80 -18.58 -17.99 -16.93
CA GLU A 80 -19.39 -17.68 -18.11
C GLU A 80 -19.67 -16.18 -18.27
N ALA A 81 -19.86 -15.44 -17.17
CA ALA A 81 -20.01 -14.00 -17.22
C ALA A 81 -18.73 -13.30 -17.71
N LEU A 82 -17.57 -13.71 -17.16
CA LEU A 82 -16.27 -13.19 -17.60
C LEU A 82 -15.98 -13.52 -19.07
N LYS A 83 -16.21 -14.78 -19.47
CA LYS A 83 -16.02 -15.25 -20.85
C LYS A 83 -16.90 -14.46 -21.83
N ARG A 84 -18.15 -14.18 -21.48
CA ARG A 84 -19.06 -13.38 -22.31
C ARG A 84 -18.55 -11.95 -22.47
N TYR A 85 -18.14 -11.31 -21.37
CA TYR A 85 -17.61 -9.95 -21.38
C TYR A 85 -16.34 -9.79 -22.22
N LEU A 86 -15.42 -10.76 -22.18
CA LEU A 86 -14.18 -10.69 -22.96
C LEU A 86 -14.36 -10.99 -24.46
N ARG A 87 -15.51 -11.54 -24.86
CA ARG A 87 -15.80 -11.95 -26.25
C ARG A 87 -16.81 -11.05 -26.96
N SER A 88 -17.35 -10.05 -26.27
CA SER A 88 -18.15 -8.96 -26.86
C SER A 88 -17.23 -7.87 -27.39
#